data_AF-A0A9P8BW45-F1
#
_entry.id   AF-A0A9P8BW45-F1
#
_cell.length_a   1.000
_cell.length_b   1.000
_cell.length_c   1.000
_cell.angle_alpha   90.00
_cell.angle_beta   90.00
_cell.angle_gamma   90.00
#
_symmetry.space_group_name_H-M   'P 1'
#
loop_
_entity.id
_entity.type
_entity.pdbx_description
1 polymer ?
#
loop_
_entity_poly.entity_id
_entity_poly.type
_entity_poly.pdbx_seq_one_letter_code
_entity_poly.pdbx_strand_id
1 'polypeptide(L)'
;MKSAIISILSCALLASQVYAHSMMTIPRGRGNVEWWGTCASGFGCHGPCDSKRSLSPILNDPTYPVQTIRRGDALTISWQRFNHPGGFVRLAMVPFEESDDWAAFNAANAAKFSCYESNCGPDDPNDSYFGHMNGPGDGLCSTTFTVPQDLPDGKATLQWIWYGGGVYYGQPEAGFGEYYTCTDYVVQGGNDLVPRGSLGDQRVWQGGDASNPGTDVCKYWSSNRIGDCSFGDQRPPNPRDDDLLSQSLEPCSRTGEFIGRAAEFEAGGGSRHLKKRFGRGVRSDVYVNAHTTNATH
;
A
#
# COMPACT_ATOMS: atom_id res chain seq x y z
N MET A 1 55.10 -36.59 -4.86
CA MET A 1 55.09 -35.31 -4.15
C MET A 1 54.54 -34.23 -5.07
N LYS A 2 53.64 -33.40 -4.52
CA LYS A 2 53.04 -32.16 -5.05
C LYS A 2 51.76 -32.31 -5.90
N SER A 3 50.68 -32.28 -5.11
CA SER A 3 49.33 -31.79 -5.37
C SER A 3 49.21 -30.66 -6.40
N ALA A 4 48.11 -30.68 -7.16
CA ALA A 4 47.42 -29.47 -7.57
C ALA A 4 45.91 -29.72 -7.40
N ILE A 5 45.37 -29.16 -6.32
CA ILE A 5 43.95 -29.08 -6.00
C ILE A 5 43.33 -28.14 -7.04
N ILE A 6 42.39 -28.65 -7.83
CA ILE A 6 41.59 -27.82 -8.73
C ILE A 6 40.59 -27.04 -7.85
N SER A 7 40.72 -25.71 -7.89
CA SER A 7 39.84 -24.75 -7.22
C SER A 7 38.38 -24.97 -7.59
N ILE A 8 37.60 -25.52 -6.66
CA ILE A 8 36.14 -25.32 -6.60
C ILE A 8 35.92 -24.07 -5.77
N LEU A 9 36.05 -22.89 -6.39
CA LEU A 9 35.72 -21.64 -5.74
C LEU A 9 35.34 -20.63 -6.82
N SER A 10 34.05 -20.55 -7.17
CA SER A 10 33.37 -19.38 -7.79
C SER A 10 31.96 -19.77 -8.25
N CYS A 11 31.03 -19.99 -7.31
CA CYS A 11 29.60 -19.83 -7.60
C CYS A 11 28.79 -19.52 -6.34
N ALA A 12 29.42 -18.81 -5.38
CA ALA A 12 28.73 -18.09 -4.33
C ALA A 12 28.63 -16.60 -4.76
N LEU A 13 28.23 -16.38 -6.02
CA LEU A 13 27.71 -15.09 -6.45
C LEU A 13 26.45 -14.85 -5.64
N LEU A 14 26.66 -14.16 -4.52
CA LEU A 14 25.78 -13.15 -3.94
C LEU A 14 24.39 -13.18 -4.57
N ALA A 15 23.56 -14.12 -4.11
CA ALA A 15 22.14 -13.85 -4.01
C ALA A 15 22.01 -12.76 -2.93
N SER A 16 22.40 -11.52 -3.27
CA SER A 16 21.73 -10.37 -2.69
C SER A 16 20.27 -10.64 -3.00
N GLN A 17 19.52 -11.06 -1.99
CA GLN A 17 18.08 -11.10 -2.07
C GLN A 17 17.69 -9.69 -2.48
N VAL A 18 17.41 -9.50 -3.77
CA VAL A 18 16.88 -8.25 -4.27
C VAL A 18 15.45 -8.26 -3.73
N TYR A 19 15.30 -7.86 -2.48
CA TYR A 19 14.01 -7.49 -1.92
C TYR A 19 13.60 -6.25 -2.70
N ALA A 20 13.02 -6.47 -3.87
CA ALA A 20 12.52 -5.40 -4.70
C ALA A 20 11.23 -4.85 -4.09
N HIS A 21 10.46 -5.70 -3.42
CA HIS A 21 9.10 -5.41 -3.02
C HIS A 21 9.03 -4.98 -1.56
N SER A 22 8.42 -3.81 -1.31
CA SER A 22 8.20 -3.32 0.04
C SER A 22 7.03 -4.02 0.70
N MET A 23 7.20 -4.24 1.99
CA MET A 23 6.19 -4.78 2.90
C MET A 23 6.35 -4.12 4.26
N MET A 24 5.26 -4.12 5.03
CA MET A 24 5.30 -3.66 6.42
C MET A 24 6.27 -4.54 7.21
N THR A 25 7.29 -3.91 7.79
CA THR A 25 8.32 -4.55 8.61
C THR A 25 7.95 -4.52 10.09
N ILE A 26 7.38 -3.40 10.55
CA ILE A 26 6.91 -3.23 11.93
C ILE A 26 5.48 -2.66 11.86
N PRO A 27 4.54 -3.25 12.60
CA PRO A 27 4.63 -4.54 13.30
C PRO A 27 4.83 -5.72 12.33
N ARG A 28 5.16 -6.90 12.87
CA ARG A 28 5.28 -8.12 12.08
C ARG A 28 3.92 -8.47 11.44
N GLY A 29 3.90 -8.63 10.12
CA GLY A 29 2.73 -9.09 9.39
C GLY A 29 2.33 -10.53 9.73
N ARG A 30 1.11 -10.92 9.36
CA ARG A 30 0.63 -12.32 9.40
C ARG A 30 1.54 -13.22 8.60
N GLY A 31 2.03 -12.69 7.48
CA GLY A 31 2.97 -13.31 6.57
C GLY A 31 2.27 -14.10 5.48
N ASN A 32 2.55 -13.74 4.23
CA ASN A 32 2.48 -14.68 3.11
C ASN A 32 3.69 -15.62 3.18
N VAL A 33 3.60 -16.70 3.97
CA VAL A 33 4.75 -17.61 4.22
C VAL A 33 5.31 -18.19 2.92
N GLU A 34 4.45 -18.44 1.93
CA GLU A 34 4.84 -18.95 0.62
C GLU A 34 5.71 -17.95 -0.17
N TRP A 35 5.47 -16.65 0.02
CA TRP A 35 6.12 -15.56 -0.72
C TRP A 35 6.90 -14.59 0.18
N TRP A 36 7.44 -15.11 1.30
CA TRP A 36 8.26 -14.35 2.26
C TRP A 36 7.63 -13.05 2.77
N GLY A 37 6.30 -13.01 2.89
CA GLY A 37 5.56 -11.83 3.34
C GLY A 37 5.18 -10.84 2.23
N THR A 38 5.64 -11.07 1.00
CA THR A 38 5.26 -10.24 -0.14
C THR A 38 3.88 -10.63 -0.64
N CYS A 39 3.02 -9.64 -0.81
CA CYS A 39 1.76 -9.81 -1.52
C CYS A 39 1.71 -8.82 -2.67
N ALA A 40 1.80 -9.33 -3.90
CA ALA A 40 1.57 -8.58 -5.13
C ALA A 40 0.80 -9.45 -6.12
N SER A 41 0.48 -8.87 -7.27
CA SER A 41 -0.22 -9.54 -8.35
C SER A 41 0.34 -10.93 -8.70
N GLY A 42 -0.50 -11.96 -8.72
CA GLY A 42 -0.09 -13.32 -9.10
C GLY A 42 0.73 -14.07 -8.04
N PHE A 43 1.08 -13.47 -6.89
CA PHE A 43 1.78 -14.13 -5.77
C PHE A 43 0.82 -14.73 -4.73
N GLY A 44 -0.29 -15.32 -5.18
CA GLY A 44 -1.20 -16.07 -4.32
C GLY A 44 -1.93 -15.25 -3.26
N CYS A 45 -2.00 -13.92 -3.42
CA CYS A 45 -2.72 -13.05 -2.50
C CYS A 45 -4.20 -13.45 -2.40
N HIS A 46 -4.73 -13.50 -1.17
CA HIS A 46 -6.02 -14.12 -0.89
C HIS A 46 -7.15 -13.14 -0.53
N GLY A 47 -6.90 -11.83 -0.61
CA GLY A 47 -7.82 -10.80 -0.15
C GLY A 47 -7.04 -9.57 0.34
N PRO A 48 -7.63 -8.63 1.07
CA PRO A 48 -6.97 -7.37 1.46
C PRO A 48 -5.72 -7.56 2.35
N CYS A 49 -5.45 -8.78 2.78
CA CYS A 49 -4.31 -9.17 3.58
C CYS A 49 -3.38 -10.12 2.83
N ASP A 50 -2.12 -10.12 3.23
CA ASP A 50 -1.06 -11.01 2.74
C ASP A 50 -1.33 -12.50 3.00
N SER A 51 -2.21 -12.80 3.96
CA SER A 51 -2.73 -14.14 4.19
C SER A 51 -4.19 -14.11 4.65
N LYS A 52 -4.93 -15.18 4.38
CA LYS A 52 -6.28 -15.38 4.92
C LYS A 52 -6.26 -15.34 6.44
N ARG A 53 -7.35 -14.84 7.04
CA ARG A 53 -7.59 -14.82 8.48
C ARG A 53 -7.38 -16.19 9.14
N SER A 54 -7.81 -17.27 8.47
CA SER A 54 -7.65 -18.65 8.96
C SER A 54 -6.20 -19.08 9.14
N LEU A 55 -5.24 -18.41 8.50
CA LEU A 55 -3.80 -18.66 8.61
C LEU A 55 -3.12 -17.73 9.62
N SER A 56 -3.85 -16.83 10.26
CA SER A 56 -3.26 -15.88 11.20
C SER A 56 -2.55 -16.60 12.36
N PRO A 57 -1.34 -16.16 12.75
CA PRO A 57 -0.64 -16.68 13.92
C PRO A 57 -1.43 -16.54 15.23
N ILE A 58 -2.30 -15.52 15.37
CA ILE A 58 -3.15 -15.34 16.57
C ILE A 58 -4.14 -16.49 16.80
N LEU A 59 -4.39 -17.31 15.76
CA LEU A 59 -5.25 -18.48 15.82
C LEU A 59 -4.45 -19.77 15.94
N ASN A 60 -3.31 -19.85 15.25
CA ASN A 60 -2.64 -21.12 14.96
C ASN A 60 -1.30 -21.30 15.68
N ASP A 61 -0.72 -20.23 16.25
CA ASP A 61 0.58 -20.26 16.91
C ASP A 61 0.44 -19.85 18.39
N PRO A 62 0.52 -20.81 19.32
CA PRO A 62 0.44 -20.53 20.76
C PRO A 62 1.64 -19.74 21.29
N THR A 63 2.71 -19.61 20.51
CA THR A 63 3.91 -18.85 20.85
C THR A 63 3.92 -17.45 20.24
N TYR A 64 2.93 -17.11 19.41
CA TYR A 64 2.85 -15.79 18.79
C TYR A 64 2.59 -14.73 19.87
N PRO A 65 3.47 -13.71 20.00
CA PRO A 65 3.34 -12.69 21.03
C PRO A 65 2.27 -11.67 20.61
N VAL A 66 1.01 -12.03 20.83
CA VAL A 66 -0.14 -11.17 20.54
C VAL A 66 -0.02 -9.87 21.33
N GLN A 67 0.00 -8.75 20.62
CA GLN A 67 0.05 -7.43 21.26
C GLN A 67 -1.36 -6.99 21.65
N THR A 68 -1.51 -6.55 22.90
CA THR A 68 -2.71 -5.87 23.37
C THR A 68 -2.52 -4.35 23.26
N ILE A 69 -3.47 -3.69 22.60
CA ILE A 69 -3.48 -2.24 22.34
C ILE A 69 -4.82 -1.65 22.81
N ARG A 70 -4.89 -0.33 22.89
CA ARG A 70 -6.10 0.42 23.30
C ARG A 70 -6.52 1.40 22.22
N ARG A 71 -7.81 1.73 22.16
CA ARG A 71 -8.29 2.85 21.31
C ARG A 71 -7.56 4.13 21.68
N GLY A 72 -7.00 4.81 20.68
CA GLY A 72 -6.19 6.02 20.86
C GLY A 72 -4.69 5.80 21.05
N ASP A 73 -4.21 4.55 21.20
CA ASP A 73 -2.77 4.27 21.26
C ASP A 73 -2.10 4.68 19.94
N ALA A 74 -0.87 5.18 20.04
CA ALA A 74 -0.03 5.51 18.90
C ALA A 74 0.91 4.34 18.58
N LEU A 75 0.68 3.69 17.43
CA LEU A 75 1.48 2.60 16.91
C LEU A 75 2.52 3.13 15.91
N THR A 76 3.74 2.61 15.98
CA THR A 76 4.75 2.86 14.94
C THR A 76 4.60 1.82 13.84
N ILE A 77 4.38 2.28 12.62
CA ILE A 77 4.29 1.46 11.42
C ILE A 77 5.49 1.77 10.54
N SER A 78 6.25 0.77 10.12
CA SER A 78 7.44 0.96 9.29
C SER A 78 7.56 -0.07 8.18
N TRP A 79 8.22 0.32 7.10
CA TRP A 79 8.50 -0.49 5.93
C TRP A 79 9.87 -0.10 5.36
N GLN A 80 10.55 -1.03 4.72
CA GLN A 80 11.79 -0.72 4.02
C GLN A 80 11.49 -0.08 2.67
N ARG A 81 12.27 0.92 2.29
CA ARG A 81 12.09 1.61 1.00
C ARG A 81 12.38 0.71 -0.20
N PHE A 82 13.49 -0.01 -0.14
CA PHE A 82 14.06 -0.81 -1.23
C PHE A 82 14.31 0.00 -2.51
N ASN A 83 14.13 -0.61 -3.68
CA ASN A 83 14.45 -0.07 -4.99
C ASN A 83 13.28 0.63 -5.70
N HIS A 84 12.13 0.76 -5.03
CA HIS A 84 10.91 1.28 -5.64
C HIS A 84 10.45 2.57 -4.93
N PRO A 85 10.39 3.70 -5.65
CA PRO A 85 9.99 4.99 -5.09
C PRO A 85 8.47 5.24 -5.18
N GLY A 86 8.06 6.29 -4.45
CA GLY A 86 6.78 6.97 -4.56
C GLY A 86 5.55 6.14 -4.22
N GLY A 87 4.41 6.78 -4.43
CA GLY A 87 3.10 6.26 -4.07
C GLY A 87 2.67 6.63 -2.66
N PHE A 88 1.68 5.90 -2.18
CA PHE A 88 0.92 6.21 -0.99
C PHE A 88 0.84 4.99 -0.10
N VAL A 89 0.88 5.21 1.21
CA VAL A 89 0.51 4.21 2.22
C VAL A 89 -0.85 4.58 2.79
N ARG A 90 -1.79 3.62 2.80
CA ARG A 90 -3.04 3.72 3.57
C ARG A 90 -3.00 2.74 4.73
N LEU A 91 -3.46 3.21 5.89
CA LEU A 91 -3.62 2.42 7.10
C LEU A 91 -5.08 2.40 7.54
N ALA A 92 -5.59 1.20 7.73
CA ALA A 92 -6.97 0.93 8.15
C ALA A 92 -6.97 -0.22 9.16
N MET A 93 -7.84 -0.16 10.17
CA MET A 93 -7.95 -1.22 11.18
C MET A 93 -9.40 -1.65 11.31
N VAL A 94 -9.67 -2.95 11.28
CA VAL A 94 -11.02 -3.54 11.29
C VAL A 94 -11.11 -4.67 12.31
N PRO A 95 -12.32 -5.07 12.74
CA PRO A 95 -12.50 -6.30 13.51
C PRO A 95 -11.89 -7.50 12.77
N PHE A 96 -11.23 -8.39 13.51
CA PHE A 96 -10.53 -9.54 12.94
C PHE A 96 -11.42 -10.41 12.05
N GLU A 97 -12.71 -10.51 12.39
CA GLU A 97 -13.66 -11.30 11.62
C GLU A 97 -13.90 -10.77 10.20
N GLU A 98 -13.59 -9.51 9.94
CA GLU A 98 -13.82 -8.85 8.65
C GLU A 98 -12.56 -8.71 7.80
N SER A 99 -11.43 -9.23 8.29
CA SER A 99 -10.12 -8.99 7.67
C SER A 99 -9.92 -9.65 6.29
N ASP A 100 -10.83 -10.51 5.86
CA ASP A 100 -10.78 -11.13 4.52
C ASP A 100 -11.67 -10.36 3.51
N ASP A 101 -12.39 -9.30 3.94
CA ASP A 101 -13.26 -8.48 3.09
C ASP A 101 -12.60 -7.14 2.72
N TRP A 102 -12.38 -6.92 1.42
CA TRP A 102 -11.86 -5.65 0.89
C TRP A 102 -12.72 -4.45 1.28
N ALA A 103 -14.04 -4.62 1.32
CA ALA A 103 -14.96 -3.53 1.64
C ALA A 103 -14.85 -3.09 3.10
N ALA A 104 -14.42 -3.98 4.01
CA ALA A 104 -14.22 -3.65 5.42
C ALA A 104 -13.10 -2.60 5.60
N PHE A 105 -12.10 -2.59 4.73
CA PHE A 105 -10.97 -1.65 4.76
C PHE A 105 -11.20 -0.40 3.90
N ASN A 106 -12.42 -0.12 3.45
CA ASN A 106 -12.68 1.04 2.59
C ASN A 106 -12.28 2.39 3.22
N ALA A 107 -12.33 3.45 2.41
CA ALA A 107 -11.94 4.80 2.83
C ALA A 107 -12.66 5.37 4.06
N ALA A 108 -13.84 4.84 4.43
CA ALA A 108 -14.57 5.25 5.64
C ALA A 108 -13.97 4.65 6.92
N ASN A 109 -13.28 3.50 6.81
CA ASN A 109 -12.59 2.82 7.91
C ASN A 109 -11.06 3.01 7.85
N ALA A 110 -10.55 3.75 6.86
CA ALA A 110 -9.15 4.13 6.77
C ALA A 110 -8.87 5.35 7.64
N ALA A 111 -7.99 5.21 8.64
CA ALA A 111 -7.69 6.27 9.59
C ALA A 111 -6.47 7.12 9.18
N LYS A 112 -5.60 6.62 8.30
CA LYS A 112 -4.42 7.37 7.89
C LYS A 112 -3.99 7.10 6.44
N PHE A 113 -3.51 8.16 5.81
CA PHE A 113 -2.84 8.15 4.52
C PHE A 113 -1.49 8.88 4.66
N SER A 114 -0.46 8.38 4.00
CA SER A 114 0.88 8.96 4.00
C SER A 114 1.52 8.86 2.62
N CYS A 115 2.40 9.78 2.26
CA CYS A 115 3.37 9.47 1.21
C CYS A 115 4.25 8.29 1.63
N TYR A 116 4.58 7.42 0.68
CA TYR A 116 5.41 6.24 0.91
C TYR A 116 6.82 6.60 1.42
N GLU A 117 7.41 7.69 0.89
CA GLU A 117 8.75 8.15 1.26
C GLU A 117 8.73 9.40 2.15
N SER A 118 7.84 9.46 3.15
CA SER A 118 7.64 10.68 3.93
C SER A 118 8.78 11.07 4.89
N ASN A 119 9.64 10.11 5.25
CA ASN A 119 10.79 10.31 6.13
C ASN A 119 11.99 9.41 5.79
N CYS A 120 12.00 8.89 4.57
CA CYS A 120 13.06 8.07 3.99
C CYS A 120 13.29 8.53 2.53
N GLY A 121 14.30 8.00 1.86
CA GLY A 121 14.61 8.34 0.48
C GLY A 121 15.68 7.42 -0.10
N PRO A 122 16.05 7.61 -1.37
CA PRO A 122 17.11 6.85 -2.01
C PRO A 122 18.49 7.18 -1.40
N ASP A 123 19.41 6.23 -1.52
CA ASP A 123 20.81 6.42 -1.12
C ASP A 123 21.52 7.41 -2.07
N ASP A 124 21.19 7.34 -3.37
CA ASP A 124 21.60 8.33 -4.38
C ASP A 124 20.37 9.10 -4.92
N PRO A 125 20.21 10.37 -4.52
CA PRO A 125 19.18 11.27 -5.05
C PRO A 125 19.23 11.51 -6.56
N ASN A 126 20.35 11.27 -7.23
CA ASN A 126 20.55 11.52 -8.66
C ASN A 126 21.08 10.29 -9.39
N ASP A 127 20.51 9.13 -9.08
CA ASP A 127 20.87 7.86 -9.70
C ASP A 127 20.80 7.94 -11.23
N SER A 128 21.90 7.63 -11.90
CA SER A 128 22.03 7.73 -13.36
C SER A 128 21.18 6.73 -14.15
N TYR A 129 20.76 5.63 -13.53
CA TYR A 129 19.98 4.57 -14.13
C TYR A 129 18.48 4.76 -13.88
N PHE A 130 18.09 5.09 -12.65
CA PHE A 130 16.68 5.21 -12.26
C PHE A 130 16.15 6.66 -12.37
N GLY A 131 17.03 7.65 -12.37
CA GLY A 131 16.69 9.07 -12.43
C GLY A 131 16.57 9.72 -11.05
N HIS A 132 16.21 11.02 -11.08
CA HIS A 132 16.12 11.84 -9.88
C HIS A 132 15.13 11.25 -8.86
N MET A 133 15.60 11.05 -7.64
CA MET A 133 14.84 10.49 -6.51
C MET A 133 14.22 9.11 -6.76
N ASN A 134 14.73 8.35 -7.72
CA ASN A 134 14.20 7.05 -8.12
C ASN A 134 15.13 5.87 -7.84
N GLY A 135 16.39 6.14 -7.46
CA GLY A 135 17.36 5.12 -7.11
C GLY A 135 16.93 4.25 -5.92
N PRO A 136 17.68 3.18 -5.61
CA PRO A 136 17.43 2.35 -4.43
C PRO A 136 17.79 3.07 -3.12
N GLY A 137 17.28 2.55 -2.01
CA GLY A 137 17.62 3.01 -0.68
C GLY A 137 17.29 1.99 0.39
N ASP A 138 18.14 1.90 1.42
CA ASP A 138 17.96 0.99 2.56
C ASP A 138 17.22 1.63 3.75
N GLY A 139 16.84 2.90 3.61
CA GLY A 139 16.14 3.66 4.63
C GLY A 139 14.83 3.02 5.09
N LEU A 140 14.65 2.97 6.42
CA LEU A 140 13.40 2.54 7.04
C LEU A 140 12.41 3.71 7.03
N CYS A 141 11.41 3.62 6.17
CA CYS A 141 10.28 4.53 6.14
C CYS A 141 9.33 4.21 7.30
N SER A 142 8.70 5.24 7.87
CA SER A 142 7.78 5.02 8.98
C SER A 142 6.73 6.10 9.14
N THR A 143 5.67 5.74 9.84
CA THR A 143 4.62 6.66 10.27
C THR A 143 4.04 6.25 11.61
N THR A 144 3.36 7.17 12.27
CA THR A 144 2.54 6.88 13.45
C THR A 144 1.08 6.67 13.05
N PHE A 145 0.47 5.61 13.57
CA PHE A 145 -0.94 5.26 13.40
C PHE A 145 -1.66 5.30 14.74
N THR A 146 -2.75 6.05 14.83
CA THR A 146 -3.59 6.06 16.04
C THR A 146 -4.65 4.99 15.93
N VAL A 147 -4.77 4.11 16.93
CA VAL A 147 -5.81 3.07 16.97
C VAL A 147 -7.20 3.73 16.92
N PRO A 148 -8.03 3.42 15.90
CA PRO A 148 -9.31 4.10 15.68
C PRO A 148 -10.28 3.95 16.85
N GLN A 149 -11.06 4.99 17.13
CA GLN A 149 -12.06 4.98 18.20
C GLN A 149 -13.30 4.13 17.86
N ASP A 150 -13.51 3.80 16.59
CA ASP A 150 -14.68 3.06 16.11
C ASP A 150 -14.49 1.54 16.10
N LEU A 151 -13.35 1.09 16.66
CA LEU A 151 -12.97 -0.31 16.77
C LEU A 151 -13.39 -0.90 18.12
N PRO A 152 -14.27 -1.91 18.15
CA PRO A 152 -14.69 -2.55 19.40
C PRO A 152 -13.54 -3.29 20.08
N ASP A 153 -13.69 -3.56 21.38
CA ASP A 153 -12.80 -4.48 22.09
C ASP A 153 -12.88 -5.88 21.44
N GLY A 154 -11.73 -6.55 21.35
CA GLY A 154 -11.61 -7.86 20.71
C GLY A 154 -10.41 -7.98 19.78
N LYS A 155 -10.34 -9.06 19.02
CA LYS A 155 -9.30 -9.22 18.00
C LYS A 155 -9.54 -8.24 16.85
N ALA A 156 -8.48 -7.60 16.38
CA ALA A 156 -8.52 -6.64 15.28
C ALA A 156 -7.35 -6.85 14.32
N THR A 157 -7.49 -6.32 13.12
CA THR A 157 -6.49 -6.40 12.05
C THR A 157 -6.18 -5.03 11.53
N LEU A 158 -4.90 -4.65 11.57
CA LEU A 158 -4.37 -3.50 10.85
C LEU A 158 -3.92 -3.94 9.47
N GLN A 159 -4.32 -3.19 8.45
CA GLN A 159 -3.81 -3.29 7.10
C GLN A 159 -2.87 -2.12 6.81
N TRP A 160 -1.70 -2.45 6.29
CA TRP A 160 -0.83 -1.57 5.53
C TRP A 160 -1.01 -1.89 4.06
N ILE A 161 -1.31 -0.89 3.24
CA ILE A 161 -1.34 -1.02 1.78
C ILE A 161 -0.52 0.09 1.15
N TRP A 162 0.35 -0.28 0.23
CA TRP A 162 1.11 0.61 -0.63
C TRP A 162 0.64 0.50 -2.07
N TYR A 163 0.41 1.64 -2.70
CA TYR A 163 -0.07 1.74 -4.08
C TYR A 163 0.48 3.00 -4.75
N GLY A 164 0.51 2.97 -6.09
CA GLY A 164 1.04 4.06 -6.90
C GLY A 164 2.57 4.17 -6.87
N GLY A 165 3.27 3.12 -6.43
CA GLY A 165 4.73 3.04 -6.58
C GLY A 165 5.12 2.69 -8.01
N GLY A 166 6.37 2.96 -8.38
CA GLY A 166 6.83 2.75 -9.74
C GLY A 166 8.29 2.35 -9.88
N VAL A 167 8.80 2.55 -11.10
CA VAL A 167 10.12 2.06 -11.52
C VAL A 167 10.16 0.53 -11.61
N TYR A 168 9.11 -0.08 -12.19
CA TYR A 168 9.02 -1.53 -12.35
C TYR A 168 10.14 -2.06 -13.27
N TYR A 169 10.95 -3.01 -12.78
CA TYR A 169 12.14 -3.52 -13.48
C TYR A 169 13.07 -2.42 -14.05
N GLY A 170 13.23 -1.31 -13.31
CA GLY A 170 14.10 -0.21 -13.73
C GLY A 170 13.55 0.63 -14.87
N GLN A 171 12.27 0.51 -15.21
CA GLN A 171 11.59 1.33 -16.21
C GLN A 171 10.97 2.54 -15.52
N PRO A 172 11.56 3.75 -15.61
CA PRO A 172 11.15 4.90 -14.83
C PRO A 172 9.71 5.37 -15.11
N GLU A 173 9.14 4.95 -16.23
CA GLU A 173 7.77 5.26 -16.64
C GLU A 173 6.72 4.25 -16.13
N ALA A 174 7.16 3.14 -15.55
CA ALA A 174 6.32 1.98 -15.26
C ALA A 174 5.89 1.92 -13.79
N GLY A 175 4.58 1.88 -13.55
CA GLY A 175 3.97 1.69 -12.22
C GLY A 175 3.60 0.23 -11.96
N PHE A 176 3.72 -0.23 -10.71
CA PHE A 176 3.37 -1.60 -10.32
C PHE A 176 2.04 -1.65 -9.54
N GLY A 177 1.65 -2.86 -9.11
CA GLY A 177 0.41 -3.14 -8.39
C GLY A 177 0.38 -2.69 -6.94
N GLU A 178 -0.71 -3.02 -6.27
CA GLU A 178 -0.83 -2.83 -4.83
C GLU A 178 -0.04 -3.88 -4.04
N TYR A 179 0.62 -3.43 -2.98
CA TYR A 179 1.28 -4.27 -1.98
C TYR A 179 0.54 -4.12 -0.67
N TYR A 180 0.26 -5.22 0.02
CA TYR A 180 -0.43 -5.15 1.30
C TYR A 180 0.10 -6.17 2.29
N THR A 181 0.02 -5.78 3.56
CA THR A 181 0.42 -6.60 4.70
C THR A 181 -0.55 -6.34 5.83
N CYS A 182 -1.03 -7.40 6.47
CA CYS A 182 -1.88 -7.30 7.64
C CYS A 182 -1.17 -7.80 8.88
N THR A 183 -1.57 -7.30 10.04
CA THR A 183 -1.07 -7.69 11.36
C THR A 183 -2.23 -7.68 12.35
N ASP A 184 -2.18 -8.58 13.32
CA ASP A 184 -3.30 -8.81 14.23
C ASP A 184 -2.97 -8.39 15.67
N TYR A 185 -3.98 -7.83 16.32
CA TYR A 185 -3.93 -7.27 17.65
C TYR A 185 -5.11 -7.75 18.50
N VAL A 186 -5.01 -7.54 19.81
CA VAL A 186 -6.17 -7.52 20.72
C VAL A 186 -6.39 -6.09 21.19
N VAL A 187 -7.55 -5.53 20.92
CA VAL A 187 -7.98 -4.21 21.39
C VAL A 187 -8.71 -4.37 22.72
N GLN A 188 -8.30 -3.63 23.73
CA GLN A 188 -8.93 -3.68 25.04
C GLN A 188 -8.95 -2.30 25.71
N GLY A 189 -10.13 -1.69 25.82
CA GLY A 189 -10.31 -0.37 26.42
C GLY A 189 -9.69 0.77 25.61
N GLY A 190 -9.44 1.90 26.28
CA GLY A 190 -9.01 3.16 25.67
C GLY A 190 -10.14 4.19 25.64
N ASN A 191 -10.08 5.10 24.67
CA ASN A 191 -11.13 6.11 24.45
C ASN A 191 -12.52 5.50 24.24
N ASP A 192 -13.57 6.30 24.43
CA ASP A 192 -14.95 5.87 24.21
C ASP A 192 -15.16 5.41 22.76
N LEU A 193 -15.89 4.29 22.62
CA LEU A 193 -16.23 3.72 21.33
C LEU A 193 -17.20 4.65 20.60
N VAL A 194 -16.84 5.03 19.37
CA VAL A 194 -17.74 5.79 18.48
C VAL A 194 -18.39 4.87 17.45
N PRO A 195 -19.51 5.27 16.81
CA PRO A 195 -20.13 4.45 15.78
C PRO A 195 -19.17 4.15 14.62
N ARG A 196 -19.28 2.95 14.06
CA ARG A 196 -18.42 2.55 12.93
C ARG A 196 -18.56 3.46 11.72
N GLY A 197 -17.45 3.76 11.06
CA GLY A 197 -17.43 4.62 9.88
C GLY A 197 -17.66 6.10 10.20
N SER A 198 -17.68 6.48 11.49
CA SER A 198 -17.73 7.88 11.93
C SER A 198 -16.34 8.52 12.04
N LEU A 199 -15.29 7.83 11.59
CA LEU A 199 -13.92 8.36 11.58
C LEU A 199 -13.75 9.62 10.74
N GLY A 200 -14.67 9.93 9.80
CA GLY A 200 -14.78 11.19 9.05
C GLY A 200 -13.54 12.10 9.04
N ASP A 201 -13.56 13.12 9.90
CA ASP A 201 -12.53 14.16 10.06
C ASP A 201 -11.29 13.72 10.86
N GLN A 202 -11.32 12.54 11.50
CA GLN A 202 -10.18 11.97 12.23
C GLN A 202 -9.12 11.38 11.31
N ARG A 203 -9.39 11.29 10.00
CA ARG A 203 -8.43 10.76 9.03
C ARG A 203 -7.23 11.70 8.90
N VAL A 204 -6.05 11.12 9.06
CA VAL A 204 -4.79 11.87 9.01
C VAL A 204 -4.17 11.76 7.63
N TRP A 205 -3.73 12.90 7.08
CA TRP A 205 -2.86 12.96 5.91
C TRP A 205 -1.45 13.36 6.30
N GLN A 206 -0.46 12.57 5.87
CA GLN A 206 0.95 12.89 5.97
C GLN A 206 1.53 13.04 4.56
N GLY A 207 1.54 14.28 4.07
CA GLY A 207 2.13 14.62 2.78
C GLY A 207 3.65 14.85 2.85
N GLY A 208 4.23 15.09 1.69
CA GLY A 208 5.65 15.36 1.51
C GLY A 208 6.45 14.07 1.46
N ASP A 209 7.00 13.77 0.29
CA ASP A 209 7.94 12.67 0.10
C ASP A 209 9.35 13.18 -0.19
N ALA A 210 10.27 12.25 -0.41
CA ALA A 210 11.65 12.56 -0.73
C ALA A 210 11.78 13.53 -1.94
N SER A 211 10.89 13.43 -2.93
CA SER A 211 10.90 14.29 -4.12
C SER A 211 10.22 15.65 -3.90
N ASN A 212 9.30 15.73 -2.96
CA ASN A 212 8.49 16.91 -2.66
C ASN A 212 8.50 17.23 -1.16
N PRO A 213 9.68 17.45 -0.55
CA PRO A 213 9.80 17.60 0.89
C PRO A 213 9.06 18.86 1.38
N GLY A 214 8.36 18.74 2.51
CA GLY A 214 7.61 19.85 3.12
C GLY A 214 6.33 20.25 2.39
N THR A 215 5.92 19.50 1.37
CA THR A 215 4.65 19.70 0.66
C THR A 215 3.53 18.81 1.21
N ASP A 216 2.35 18.92 0.64
CA ASP A 216 1.16 18.15 0.98
C ASP A 216 0.79 17.11 -0.10
N VAL A 217 1.73 16.78 -0.99
CA VAL A 217 1.56 15.87 -2.13
C VAL A 217 2.66 14.80 -2.15
N CYS A 218 2.43 13.74 -2.93
CA CYS A 218 3.37 12.66 -3.19
C CYS A 218 3.56 12.50 -4.70
N LYS A 219 4.77 12.13 -5.09
CA LYS A 219 5.12 11.49 -6.34
C LYS A 219 4.48 10.11 -6.40
N TYR A 220 3.90 9.74 -7.53
CA TYR A 220 3.31 8.42 -7.76
C TYR A 220 3.30 8.04 -9.24
N TRP A 221 3.11 6.75 -9.52
CA TRP A 221 2.87 6.17 -10.84
C TRP A 221 1.50 5.52 -10.87
N SER A 222 1.06 5.13 -12.07
CA SER A 222 -0.17 4.35 -12.32
C SER A 222 -1.47 4.98 -11.82
N SER A 223 -1.77 4.90 -10.54
CA SER A 223 -2.96 5.50 -9.95
C SER A 223 -2.72 5.99 -8.52
N ASN A 224 -3.51 7.00 -8.12
CA ASN A 224 -3.63 7.47 -6.75
C ASN A 224 -4.87 6.89 -6.03
N ARG A 225 -5.42 5.77 -6.52
CA ARG A 225 -6.59 5.08 -5.99
C ARG A 225 -6.33 3.57 -5.86
N ILE A 226 -6.78 2.97 -4.76
CA ILE A 226 -6.75 1.51 -4.56
C ILE A 226 -7.84 0.87 -5.43
N GLY A 227 -7.54 -0.28 -6.01
CA GLY A 227 -8.39 -1.03 -6.92
C GLY A 227 -8.02 -0.82 -8.39
N ASP A 228 -7.47 0.34 -8.75
CA ASP A 228 -7.14 0.65 -10.16
C ASP A 228 -5.98 -0.23 -10.67
N CYS A 229 -5.10 -0.66 -9.76
CA CYS A 229 -3.98 -1.56 -10.03
C CYS A 229 -4.05 -2.83 -9.18
N SER A 230 -5.28 -3.27 -8.88
CA SER A 230 -5.52 -4.50 -8.14
C SER A 230 -5.77 -5.65 -9.11
N PHE A 231 -5.03 -6.72 -8.94
CA PHE A 231 -5.03 -7.84 -9.88
C PHE A 231 -5.74 -9.09 -9.36
N GLY A 232 -6.15 -9.12 -8.09
CA GLY A 232 -6.97 -10.19 -7.50
C GLY A 232 -6.47 -11.61 -7.83
N ASP A 233 -7.40 -12.47 -8.27
CA ASP A 233 -7.14 -13.86 -8.68
C ASP A 233 -6.70 -13.99 -10.16
N GLN A 234 -6.29 -12.90 -10.81
CA GLN A 234 -5.85 -12.95 -12.19
C GLN A 234 -4.61 -13.84 -12.30
N ARG A 235 -4.57 -14.62 -13.38
CA ARG A 235 -3.39 -15.40 -13.73
C ARG A 235 -2.48 -14.56 -14.61
N PRO A 236 -1.15 -14.68 -14.47
CA PRO A 236 -0.25 -14.06 -15.40
C PRO A 236 -0.60 -14.42 -16.86
N PRO A 237 -0.40 -13.48 -17.80
CA PRO A 237 -0.63 -13.75 -19.21
C PRO A 237 0.29 -14.86 -19.72
N ASN A 238 -0.03 -15.41 -20.89
CA ASN A 238 0.91 -16.28 -21.59
C ASN A 238 2.18 -15.48 -21.95
N PRO A 239 3.37 -16.00 -21.65
CA PRO A 239 4.63 -15.36 -22.01
C PRO A 239 4.70 -15.04 -23.51
N ARG A 240 5.21 -13.86 -23.82
CA ARG A 240 5.66 -13.44 -25.14
C ARG A 240 7.17 -13.44 -25.14
N ASP A 241 7.76 -14.04 -26.18
CA ASP A 241 9.22 -14.22 -26.28
C ASP A 241 9.99 -12.88 -26.34
N ASP A 242 9.34 -11.79 -26.72
CA ASP A 242 9.91 -10.44 -26.87
C ASP A 242 9.70 -9.53 -25.66
N ASP A 243 8.97 -9.98 -24.63
CA ASP A 243 8.60 -9.16 -23.48
C ASP A 243 8.83 -9.93 -22.19
N LEU A 244 9.94 -9.65 -21.51
CA LEU A 244 10.28 -10.25 -20.22
C LEU A 244 9.19 -10.05 -19.15
N LEU A 245 8.35 -9.02 -19.30
CA LEU A 245 7.31 -8.67 -18.33
C LEU A 245 5.95 -9.28 -18.68
N SER A 246 5.80 -9.87 -19.87
CA SER A 246 4.58 -10.57 -20.31
C SER A 246 4.22 -11.78 -19.45
N GLN A 247 5.16 -12.27 -18.64
CA GLN A 247 4.94 -13.34 -17.67
C GLN A 247 4.34 -12.84 -16.35
N SER A 248 4.09 -11.54 -16.24
CA SER A 248 3.54 -10.91 -15.06
C SER A 248 2.31 -10.08 -15.43
N LEU A 249 1.49 -9.80 -14.43
CA LEU A 249 0.39 -8.85 -14.54
C LEU A 249 0.88 -7.39 -14.40
N GLU A 250 2.19 -7.19 -14.23
CA GLU A 250 2.84 -5.90 -14.09
C GLU A 250 3.64 -5.53 -15.36
N PRO A 251 3.88 -4.24 -15.66
CA PRO A 251 3.46 -3.08 -14.88
C PRO A 251 1.96 -2.80 -15.06
N CYS A 252 1.32 -2.25 -14.02
CA CYS A 252 -0.07 -1.80 -14.09
C CYS A 252 -0.24 -0.66 -15.12
N SER A 253 0.77 0.20 -15.27
CA SER A 253 0.73 1.33 -16.20
C SER A 253 2.13 1.66 -16.75
N ARG A 254 2.16 2.36 -17.89
CA ARG A 254 3.37 2.95 -18.48
C ARG A 254 3.21 4.44 -18.77
N THR A 255 2.48 5.14 -17.90
CA THR A 255 2.05 6.53 -18.16
C THR A 255 2.98 7.57 -17.54
N GLY A 256 4.05 7.15 -16.85
CA GLY A 256 5.02 8.05 -16.24
C GLY A 256 4.69 8.43 -14.80
N GLU A 257 5.37 9.48 -14.35
CA GLU A 257 5.33 10.02 -13.00
C GLU A 257 4.28 11.13 -12.87
N PHE A 258 3.60 11.17 -11.73
CA PHE A 258 2.59 12.15 -11.36
C PHE A 258 2.85 12.70 -9.96
N ILE A 259 2.22 13.82 -9.63
CA ILE A 259 2.26 14.44 -8.29
C ILE A 259 0.84 14.71 -7.84
N GLY A 260 0.48 14.31 -6.62
CA GLY A 260 -0.86 14.52 -6.09
C GLY A 260 -1.09 13.90 -4.71
N ARG A 261 -2.36 13.86 -4.30
CA ARG A 261 -2.80 13.22 -3.06
C ARG A 261 -3.51 11.90 -3.36
N ALA A 262 -3.65 11.06 -2.32
CA ALA A 262 -4.51 9.88 -2.38
C ALA A 262 -5.97 10.27 -2.65
N ALA A 263 -6.57 9.73 -3.72
CA ALA A 263 -7.94 10.07 -4.10
C ALA A 263 -8.96 9.73 -3.00
N GLU A 264 -8.76 8.63 -2.28
CA GLU A 264 -9.62 8.21 -1.16
C GLU A 264 -9.59 9.17 0.03
N PHE A 265 -8.44 9.80 0.28
CA PHE A 265 -8.33 10.83 1.30
C PHE A 265 -9.19 12.04 0.92
N GLU A 266 -9.10 12.48 -0.34
CA GLU A 266 -9.85 13.63 -0.85
C GLU A 266 -11.37 13.36 -0.91
N ALA A 267 -11.78 12.15 -1.29
CA ALA A 267 -13.19 11.79 -1.43
C ALA A 267 -13.93 11.68 -0.08
N GLY A 268 -13.27 11.20 0.98
CA GLY A 268 -13.90 11.06 2.30
C GLY A 268 -13.85 12.32 3.17
N GLY A 269 -13.20 13.40 2.71
CA GLY A 269 -13.19 14.68 3.39
C GLY A 269 -14.48 15.39 3.03
N GLY A 270 -15.52 15.25 3.85
CA GLY A 270 -16.88 15.70 3.58
C GLY A 270 -16.93 16.94 2.68
N SER A 271 -17.50 16.76 1.48
CA SER A 271 -17.78 17.75 0.44
C SER A 271 -17.33 19.19 0.75
N ARG A 272 -16.01 19.42 0.76
CA ARG A 272 -15.52 20.78 0.58
C ARG A 272 -15.56 21.04 -0.89
N HIS A 273 -16.64 21.70 -1.32
CA HIS A 273 -16.74 22.35 -2.61
C HIS A 273 -15.37 22.93 -2.98
N LEU A 274 -14.69 22.29 -3.92
CA LEU A 274 -13.73 22.93 -4.79
C LEU A 274 -14.50 24.08 -5.44
N LYS A 275 -14.43 25.27 -4.82
CA LYS A 275 -14.66 26.53 -5.52
C LYS A 275 -13.60 26.57 -6.59
N LYS A 276 -13.92 25.99 -7.75
CA LYS A 276 -13.30 26.35 -9.03
C LYS A 276 -13.37 27.88 -9.08
N ARG A 277 -12.22 28.54 -8.87
CA ARG A 277 -11.99 29.88 -9.38
C ARG A 277 -11.98 29.75 -10.90
N PHE A 278 -13.17 29.66 -11.48
CA PHE A 278 -13.34 29.94 -12.89
C PHE A 278 -13.14 31.44 -13.05
N GLY A 279 -12.02 31.79 -13.67
CA GLY A 279 -11.90 33.06 -14.36
C GLY A 279 -13.09 33.23 -15.29
N ARG A 280 -13.64 34.45 -15.31
CA ARG A 280 -14.77 34.86 -16.14
C ARG A 280 -14.63 34.33 -17.57
N GLY A 281 -15.71 33.74 -18.07
CA GLY A 281 -16.00 33.71 -19.50
C GLY A 281 -16.28 32.32 -20.05
N VAL A 282 -17.56 31.98 -20.09
CA VAL A 282 -18.35 31.53 -21.25
C VAL A 282 -19.37 30.49 -20.78
N ARG A 283 -20.65 30.85 -20.94
CA ARG A 283 -21.83 30.02 -20.71
C ARG A 283 -21.91 28.91 -21.77
N SER A 284 -22.26 27.70 -21.35
CA SER A 284 -23.46 27.02 -21.85
C SER A 284 -23.73 25.75 -21.03
N ASP A 285 -24.82 25.79 -20.27
CA ASP A 285 -25.45 24.62 -19.65
C ASP A 285 -26.12 23.77 -20.74
N VAL A 286 -25.95 22.43 -20.68
CA VAL A 286 -27.02 21.47 -20.97
C VAL A 286 -26.78 20.21 -20.13
N TYR A 287 -27.48 20.10 -19.00
CA TYR A 287 -27.79 18.83 -18.35
C TYR A 287 -29.20 18.43 -18.79
N VAL A 288 -29.36 17.25 -19.37
CA VAL A 288 -30.67 16.59 -19.50
C VAL A 288 -30.71 15.47 -18.48
N ASN A 289 -31.54 15.67 -17.45
CA ASN A 289 -32.07 14.62 -16.59
C ASN A 289 -33.04 13.75 -17.40
N ALA A 290 -33.00 12.43 -17.19
CA ALA A 290 -34.16 11.59 -17.42
C ALA A 290 -34.28 10.54 -16.31
N HIS A 291 -35.44 10.62 -15.67
CA HIS A 291 -35.92 9.92 -14.50
C HIS A 291 -36.01 8.39 -14.62
N THR A 292 -35.90 7.76 -13.45
CA THR A 292 -36.56 6.51 -13.03
C THR A 292 -38.06 6.48 -13.34
N THR A 293 -38.60 5.35 -13.84
CA THR A 293 -39.80 4.67 -13.27
C THR A 293 -40.02 3.27 -13.87
N ASN A 294 -40.11 2.31 -12.96
CA ASN A 294 -40.79 1.01 -12.88
C ASN A 294 -41.73 0.44 -13.99
N ALA A 295 -41.64 -0.90 -14.06
CA ALA A 295 -42.70 -1.94 -14.02
C ALA A 295 -43.39 -2.48 -15.31
N THR A 296 -43.33 -3.82 -15.37
CA THR A 296 -44.31 -4.82 -15.88
C THR A 296 -44.81 -4.75 -17.32
N HIS A 297 -44.46 -5.77 -18.11
CA HIS A 297 -45.35 -6.86 -18.51
C HIS A 297 -44.53 -8.09 -18.89
#